data_AF-A0A4S2FWV4-F1
#
_entry.id   AF-A0A4S2FWV4-F1
#
_cell.length_a   1.000
_cell.length_b   1.000
_cell.length_c   1.000
_cell.angle_alpha   90.00
_cell.angle_beta   90.00
_cell.angle_gamma   90.00
#
_symmetry.space_group_name_H-M   'P 1'
#
loop_
_entity.id
_entity.type
_entity.pdbx_description
1 polymer ?
#
loop_
_entity_poly.entity_id
_entity_poly.type
_entity_poly.pdbx_seq_one_letter_code
_entity_poly.pdbx_strand_id
1 'polypeptide(L)'
;MIDPTETTVPDNAVDLSANETANCYIVKPGTTVAFSTAFKGNSTTESTGAVTGCRLLWTDNNGLIKDVKYAPGQRMAIVWTGELSGNAVIAATDADGNTLWSWHLWITDYDPAASAYTTPAASSGTTWTFMDRNLGAMSATPADGFRTHGMVYQWGRKDPFPAPNGPTQMDENYNYINGMDGETPLFDIEGNILPTLLSLAEYHGTIAKSIANPMTFYAMTYTHTGEMDEYGEEIVINDPVTGDWTDQSDDDLWGGESGKKSIYDPCPPGWKVPVSDASGVTPYDWMKFASMTWDNTNMGAIQDGQWFPACGTRAYASGGCDFQQANAYGGMWFGTKGKAASDLSLYPTLYGQYMFIINGKRTFKVNKDKRSQGMSVRAVRDI
;
A
#
# COMPACT_ATOMS: atom_id res chain seq x y z
N MET A 1 -5.98 -14.71 -29.58
CA MET A 1 -6.67 -13.50 -30.11
C MET A 1 -7.78 -13.19 -29.13
N ILE A 2 -7.79 -12.00 -28.53
CA ILE A 2 -8.83 -11.58 -27.58
C ILE A 2 -10.05 -11.14 -28.40
N ASP A 3 -11.22 -11.71 -28.14
CA ASP A 3 -12.44 -11.35 -28.87
C ASP A 3 -12.95 -9.98 -28.35
N PRO A 4 -13.06 -8.93 -29.19
CA PRO A 4 -13.54 -7.60 -28.78
C PRO A 4 -14.95 -7.62 -28.15
N THR A 5 -15.76 -8.64 -28.45
CA THR A 5 -17.16 -8.77 -28.01
C THR A 5 -17.36 -9.69 -26.81
N GLU A 6 -16.29 -10.19 -26.19
CA GLU A 6 -16.37 -11.08 -25.03
C GLU A 6 -17.17 -10.45 -23.88
N THR A 7 -18.35 -11.01 -23.60
CA THR A 7 -19.25 -10.62 -22.49
C THR A 7 -19.42 -11.72 -21.46
N THR A 8 -18.66 -12.81 -21.60
CA THR A 8 -18.67 -13.99 -20.72
C THR A 8 -17.26 -14.29 -20.25
N VAL A 9 -17.13 -14.92 -19.08
CA VAL A 9 -15.82 -15.36 -18.59
C VAL A 9 -15.34 -16.54 -19.44
N PRO A 10 -14.15 -16.46 -20.07
CA PRO A 10 -13.61 -17.56 -20.85
C PRO A 10 -13.38 -18.82 -20.01
N ASP A 11 -13.60 -20.00 -20.58
CA ASP A 11 -13.40 -21.29 -19.89
C ASP A 11 -11.98 -21.50 -19.34
N ASN A 12 -10.98 -20.87 -19.97
CA ASN A 12 -9.58 -20.94 -19.55
C ASN A 12 -9.19 -19.86 -18.52
N ALA A 13 -10.11 -19.00 -18.10
CA ALA A 13 -9.84 -17.97 -17.11
C ALA A 13 -9.78 -18.57 -15.69
N VAL A 14 -8.78 -18.16 -14.92
CA VAL A 14 -8.68 -18.52 -13.50
C VAL A 14 -9.53 -17.56 -12.68
N ASP A 15 -10.53 -18.07 -11.95
CA ASP A 15 -11.30 -17.26 -11.00
C ASP A 15 -10.50 -17.02 -9.72
N LEU A 16 -9.99 -15.79 -9.56
CA LEU A 16 -9.19 -15.37 -8.41
C LEU A 16 -10.04 -15.22 -7.15
N SER A 17 -11.34 -15.01 -7.29
CA SER A 17 -12.28 -14.80 -6.19
C SER A 17 -13.00 -16.08 -5.73
N ALA A 18 -12.71 -17.23 -6.35
CA ALA A 18 -13.39 -18.49 -6.08
C ALA A 18 -13.27 -18.96 -4.61
N ASN A 19 -12.11 -18.72 -3.99
CA ASN A 19 -11.85 -19.11 -2.60
C ASN A 19 -12.06 -17.96 -1.61
N GLU A 20 -11.63 -16.76 -1.98
CA GLU A 20 -11.71 -15.56 -1.14
C GLU A 20 -11.74 -14.31 -2.03
N THR A 21 -12.65 -13.40 -1.73
CA THR A 21 -12.64 -12.06 -2.31
C THR A 21 -11.56 -11.22 -1.65
N ALA A 22 -10.80 -10.43 -2.41
CA ALA A 22 -9.74 -9.60 -1.85
C ALA A 22 -9.56 -8.26 -2.58
N ASN A 23 -8.83 -7.31 -1.99
CA ASN A 23 -8.41 -6.09 -2.70
C ASN A 23 -7.15 -6.28 -3.56
N CYS A 24 -6.35 -7.30 -3.27
CA CYS A 24 -5.18 -7.67 -4.05
C CYS A 24 -5.28 -9.11 -4.49
N TYR A 25 -4.81 -9.42 -5.69
CA TYR A 25 -4.63 -10.81 -6.13
C TYR A 25 -3.22 -11.02 -6.67
N ILE A 26 -2.59 -12.12 -6.27
CA ILE A 26 -1.35 -12.58 -6.88
C ILE A 26 -1.70 -13.40 -8.11
N VAL A 27 -1.18 -12.98 -9.27
CA VAL A 27 -1.56 -13.52 -10.58
C VAL A 27 -0.32 -13.99 -11.32
N LYS A 28 -0.34 -15.20 -11.88
CA LYS A 28 0.77 -15.66 -12.71
C LYS A 28 0.82 -14.90 -14.04
N PRO A 29 2.01 -14.51 -14.54
CA PRO A 29 2.16 -13.97 -15.89
C PRO A 29 1.59 -14.90 -16.97
N GLY A 30 1.17 -14.33 -18.09
CA GLY A 30 0.67 -15.06 -19.26
C GLY A 30 -0.68 -15.74 -19.06
N THR A 31 -1.42 -15.41 -18.00
CA THR A 31 -2.72 -16.01 -17.68
C THR A 31 -3.89 -15.10 -18.04
N THR A 32 -5.02 -15.73 -18.35
CA THR A 32 -6.33 -15.08 -18.32
C THR A 32 -6.93 -15.32 -16.94
N VAL A 33 -7.39 -14.26 -16.29
CA VAL A 33 -7.98 -14.32 -14.96
C VAL A 33 -9.31 -13.61 -14.93
N ALA A 34 -10.16 -13.98 -13.98
CA ALA A 34 -11.38 -13.25 -13.69
C ALA A 34 -11.56 -13.12 -12.17
N PHE A 35 -12.27 -12.08 -11.74
CA PHE A 35 -12.62 -11.91 -10.33
C PHE A 35 -13.96 -11.20 -10.18
N SER A 36 -14.68 -11.54 -9.12
CA SER A 36 -15.98 -10.96 -8.80
C SER A 36 -15.86 -9.46 -8.55
N THR A 37 -16.76 -8.71 -9.19
CA THR A 37 -17.00 -7.27 -8.93
C THR A 37 -18.27 -7.08 -8.11
N ALA A 38 -18.92 -8.15 -7.65
CA ALA A 38 -20.20 -8.06 -6.97
C ALA A 38 -20.08 -7.33 -5.62
N PHE A 39 -18.95 -7.51 -4.94
CA PHE A 39 -18.68 -6.97 -3.61
C PHE A 39 -17.34 -6.23 -3.58
N LYS A 40 -17.25 -5.28 -2.65
CA LYS A 40 -16.05 -4.46 -2.41
C LYS A 40 -14.96 -5.29 -1.78
N GLY A 41 -13.89 -5.58 -2.53
CA GLY A 41 -12.64 -6.07 -1.96
C GLY A 41 -12.80 -7.34 -1.15
N ASN A 42 -12.43 -7.28 0.13
CA ASN A 42 -12.50 -8.40 1.07
C ASN A 42 -13.93 -8.71 1.58
N SER A 43 -14.96 -7.99 1.11
CA SER A 43 -16.33 -8.17 1.57
C SER A 43 -17.09 -9.28 0.83
N THR A 44 -17.99 -9.95 1.55
CA THR A 44 -18.99 -10.88 0.98
C THR A 44 -20.40 -10.30 0.97
N THR A 45 -20.58 -9.09 1.50
CA THR A 45 -21.91 -8.48 1.72
C THR A 45 -22.01 -7.05 1.21
N GLU A 46 -20.92 -6.30 1.21
CA GLU A 46 -20.92 -4.91 0.77
C GLU A 46 -20.82 -4.82 -0.75
N SER A 47 -21.95 -4.49 -1.38
CA SER A 47 -22.05 -4.36 -2.83
C SER A 47 -21.10 -3.28 -3.38
N THR A 48 -20.45 -3.57 -4.51
CA THR A 48 -19.72 -2.58 -5.32
C THR A 48 -20.65 -1.57 -5.99
N GLY A 49 -21.95 -1.89 -6.11
CA GLY A 49 -22.93 -1.07 -6.82
C GLY A 49 -23.24 -1.58 -8.23
N ALA A 50 -23.76 -0.69 -9.08
CA ALA A 50 -24.19 -0.98 -10.43
C ALA A 50 -23.02 -0.94 -11.42
N VAL A 51 -22.18 -1.98 -11.39
CA VAL A 51 -21.04 -2.13 -12.30
C VAL A 51 -21.54 -2.38 -13.72
N THR A 52 -21.04 -1.60 -14.68
CA THR A 52 -21.31 -1.78 -16.12
C THR A 52 -20.04 -1.95 -16.95
N GLY A 53 -18.87 -1.70 -16.37
CA GLY A 53 -17.59 -1.83 -17.05
C GLY A 53 -16.44 -2.08 -16.09
N CYS A 54 -15.29 -2.44 -16.66
CA CYS A 54 -14.01 -2.51 -15.96
C CYS A 54 -12.93 -1.90 -16.85
N ARG A 55 -11.90 -1.28 -16.25
CA ARG A 55 -10.75 -0.72 -16.97
C ARG A 55 -9.46 -0.84 -16.19
N LEU A 56 -8.33 -0.83 -16.89
CA LEU A 56 -7.03 -0.55 -16.30
C LEU A 56 -6.98 0.93 -15.85
N LEU A 57 -6.60 1.18 -14.60
CA LEU A 57 -6.25 2.52 -14.14
C LEU A 57 -4.78 2.82 -14.42
N TRP A 58 -3.90 1.89 -14.07
CA TRP A 58 -2.48 1.97 -14.36
C TRP A 58 -1.82 0.60 -14.31
N THR A 59 -0.71 0.47 -15.03
CA THR A 59 0.29 -0.58 -14.83
C THR A 59 1.70 0.01 -14.72
N ASP A 60 2.58 -0.62 -13.93
CA ASP A 60 3.98 -0.22 -13.80
C ASP A 60 4.89 -0.77 -14.91
N ASN A 61 4.34 -1.59 -15.82
CA ASN A 61 5.09 -2.18 -16.92
C ASN A 61 4.24 -2.26 -18.19
N ASN A 62 4.67 -1.58 -19.25
CA ASN A 62 3.92 -1.53 -20.50
C ASN A 62 3.76 -2.95 -21.09
N GLY A 63 2.53 -3.34 -21.38
CA GLY A 63 2.19 -4.67 -21.89
C GLY A 63 2.05 -5.76 -20.83
N LEU A 64 2.08 -5.42 -19.53
CA LEU A 64 1.74 -6.32 -18.41
C LEU A 64 0.28 -6.76 -18.48
N ILE A 65 -0.62 -5.83 -18.82
CA ILE A 65 -2.05 -6.09 -19.08
C ILE A 65 -2.27 -5.95 -20.58
N LYS A 66 -2.89 -6.95 -21.20
CA LYS A 66 -3.22 -6.97 -22.63
C LYS A 66 -4.63 -6.45 -22.91
N ASP A 67 -5.58 -6.76 -22.03
CA ASP A 67 -6.96 -6.28 -22.13
C ASP A 67 -7.68 -6.43 -20.78
N VAL A 68 -8.74 -5.65 -20.58
CA VAL A 68 -9.63 -5.69 -19.42
C VAL A 68 -11.07 -5.63 -19.92
N LYS A 69 -11.91 -6.56 -19.47
CA LYS A 69 -13.33 -6.62 -19.83
C LYS A 69 -14.22 -6.86 -18.62
N TYR A 70 -15.51 -6.71 -18.87
CA TYR A 70 -16.56 -6.98 -17.90
C TYR A 70 -17.55 -8.00 -18.46
N ALA A 71 -17.80 -9.07 -17.71
CA ALA A 71 -18.86 -10.04 -17.98
C ALA A 71 -20.10 -9.71 -17.13
N PRO A 72 -21.07 -8.93 -17.64
CA PRO A 72 -22.19 -8.42 -16.85
C PRO A 72 -23.09 -9.52 -16.28
N GLY A 73 -23.31 -10.61 -17.03
CA GLY A 73 -24.13 -11.73 -16.58
C GLY A 73 -23.52 -12.48 -15.37
N GLN A 74 -22.20 -12.45 -15.24
CA GLN A 74 -21.46 -13.10 -14.14
C GLN A 74 -20.97 -12.09 -13.09
N ARG A 75 -21.07 -10.78 -13.38
CA ARG A 75 -20.52 -9.68 -12.58
C ARG A 75 -19.02 -9.85 -12.31
N MET A 76 -18.25 -10.27 -13.32
CA MET A 76 -16.81 -10.48 -13.20
C MET A 76 -16.02 -9.53 -14.08
N ALA A 77 -14.92 -9.02 -13.54
CA ALA A 77 -13.85 -8.44 -14.35
C ALA A 77 -13.07 -9.61 -14.99
N ILE A 78 -12.66 -9.45 -16.24
CA ILE A 78 -11.79 -10.39 -16.96
C ILE A 78 -10.54 -9.64 -17.35
N VAL A 79 -9.37 -10.22 -17.07
CA VAL A 79 -8.07 -9.59 -17.35
C VAL A 79 -7.18 -10.57 -18.06
N TRP A 80 -6.62 -10.15 -19.19
CA TRP A 80 -5.60 -10.90 -19.92
C TRP A 80 -4.24 -10.32 -19.57
N THR A 81 -3.42 -11.08 -18.86
CA THR A 81 -2.05 -10.66 -18.53
C THR A 81 -1.08 -11.02 -19.65
N GLY A 82 -0.01 -10.23 -19.79
CA GLY A 82 1.16 -10.58 -20.60
C GLY A 82 2.16 -11.43 -19.82
N GLU A 83 3.27 -11.78 -20.47
CA GLU A 83 4.35 -12.61 -19.89
C GLU A 83 5.26 -11.84 -18.90
N LEU A 84 4.98 -10.56 -18.66
CA LEU A 84 5.78 -9.72 -17.76
C LEU A 84 5.30 -9.87 -16.31
N SER A 85 6.17 -9.53 -15.37
CA SER A 85 5.82 -9.36 -13.96
C SER A 85 5.76 -7.86 -13.62
N GLY A 86 4.92 -7.52 -12.65
CA GLY A 86 4.70 -6.14 -12.22
C GLY A 86 3.42 -5.99 -11.42
N ASN A 87 2.90 -4.77 -11.42
CA ASN A 87 1.70 -4.38 -10.71
C ASN A 87 0.75 -3.63 -11.64
N ALA A 88 -0.54 -3.86 -11.45
CA ALA A 88 -1.60 -3.13 -12.12
C ALA A 88 -2.77 -2.88 -11.18
N VAL A 89 -3.52 -1.80 -11.42
CA VAL A 89 -4.78 -1.53 -10.71
C VAL A 89 -5.93 -1.53 -11.70
N ILE A 90 -6.94 -2.35 -11.43
CA ILE A 90 -8.13 -2.52 -12.26
C ILE A 90 -9.32 -1.91 -11.52
N ALA A 91 -10.11 -1.07 -12.19
CA ALA A 91 -11.32 -0.46 -11.63
C ALA A 91 -12.59 -1.09 -12.21
N ALA A 92 -13.60 -1.28 -11.36
CA ALA A 92 -14.99 -1.45 -11.78
C ALA A 92 -15.65 -0.07 -11.90
N THR A 93 -16.50 0.11 -12.91
CA THR A 93 -17.08 1.41 -13.24
C THR A 93 -18.59 1.33 -13.41
N ASP A 94 -19.26 2.44 -13.14
CA ASP A 94 -20.66 2.64 -13.52
C ASP A 94 -20.81 3.01 -15.01
N ALA A 95 -22.05 3.28 -15.43
CA ALA A 95 -22.42 3.60 -16.82
C ALA A 95 -21.82 4.91 -17.31
N ASP A 96 -21.51 5.83 -16.38
CA ASP A 96 -20.91 7.13 -16.67
C ASP A 96 -19.37 7.06 -16.68
N GLY A 97 -18.80 5.89 -16.34
CA GLY A 97 -17.36 5.67 -16.27
C GLY A 97 -16.74 6.06 -14.92
N ASN A 98 -17.55 6.37 -13.89
CA ASN A 98 -17.02 6.66 -12.56
C ASN A 98 -16.52 5.37 -11.91
N THR A 99 -15.41 5.44 -11.18
CA THR A 99 -14.88 4.29 -10.45
C THR A 99 -15.74 3.99 -9.21
N LEU A 100 -16.19 2.75 -9.10
CA LEU A 100 -16.97 2.23 -7.96
C LEU A 100 -16.10 1.51 -6.93
N TRP A 101 -15.06 0.81 -7.41
CA TRP A 101 -14.04 0.14 -6.61
C TRP A 101 -12.86 -0.23 -7.50
N SER A 102 -11.71 -0.56 -6.89
CA SER A 102 -10.49 -0.96 -7.59
C SER A 102 -9.76 -2.08 -6.86
N TRP A 103 -9.04 -2.88 -7.64
CA TRP A 103 -8.28 -4.05 -7.21
C TRP A 103 -6.84 -3.95 -7.70
N HIS A 104 -5.91 -4.38 -6.87
CA HIS A 104 -4.50 -4.53 -7.21
C HIS A 104 -4.23 -5.93 -7.75
N LEU A 105 -3.69 -6.05 -8.96
CA LEU A 105 -3.13 -7.28 -9.48
C LEU A 105 -1.60 -7.23 -9.31
N TRP A 106 -1.09 -8.09 -8.44
CA TRP A 106 0.33 -8.33 -8.25
C TRP A 106 0.75 -9.50 -9.15
N ILE A 107 1.25 -9.18 -10.34
CA ILE A 107 1.51 -10.17 -11.38
C ILE A 107 2.94 -10.71 -11.23
N THR A 108 3.06 -11.96 -10.79
CA THR A 108 4.33 -12.60 -10.43
C THR A 108 4.14 -14.11 -10.19
N ASP A 109 5.22 -14.88 -10.29
CA ASP A 109 5.26 -16.31 -9.90
C ASP A 109 5.46 -16.54 -8.40
N TYR A 110 5.37 -15.47 -7.59
CA TYR A 110 5.55 -15.51 -6.16
C TYR A 110 4.48 -16.38 -5.46
N ASP A 111 4.92 -17.36 -4.69
CA ASP A 111 4.09 -18.08 -3.71
C ASP A 111 4.42 -17.57 -2.30
N PRO A 112 3.53 -16.78 -1.67
CA PRO A 112 3.78 -16.22 -0.35
C PRO A 112 3.80 -17.30 0.75
N ALA A 113 3.11 -18.43 0.57
CA ALA A 113 3.09 -19.49 1.57
C ALA A 113 4.40 -20.30 1.57
N ALA A 114 5.03 -20.48 0.41
CA ALA A 114 6.27 -21.24 0.25
C ALA A 114 7.49 -20.57 0.89
N SER A 115 7.48 -19.25 1.02
CA SER A 115 8.59 -18.44 1.54
C SER A 115 8.27 -17.73 2.86
N ALA A 116 7.10 -18.02 3.44
CA ALA A 116 6.62 -17.35 4.64
C ALA A 116 7.60 -17.48 5.82
N TYR A 117 7.73 -16.42 6.61
CA TYR A 117 8.56 -16.38 7.80
C TYR A 117 7.71 -16.23 9.06
N THR A 118 7.82 -17.19 9.98
CA THR A 118 7.17 -17.08 11.30
C THR A 118 8.15 -16.52 12.32
N THR A 119 7.76 -15.44 12.98
CA THR A 119 8.56 -14.79 14.02
C THR A 119 8.80 -15.73 15.20
N PRO A 120 9.89 -15.52 15.96
CA PRO A 120 9.94 -16.00 17.34
C PRO A 120 8.71 -15.53 18.12
N ALA A 121 8.32 -16.29 19.15
CA ALA A 121 7.23 -15.90 20.03
C ALA A 121 7.59 -14.59 20.75
N ALA A 122 6.68 -13.63 20.72
CA ALA A 122 6.71 -12.45 21.58
C ALA A 122 6.63 -12.83 23.06
N SER A 123 6.89 -11.87 23.95
CA SER A 123 6.71 -12.05 25.40
C SER A 123 5.29 -12.45 25.80
N SER A 124 4.29 -12.10 24.99
CA SER A 124 2.89 -12.51 25.11
C SER A 124 2.61 -13.94 24.62
N GLY A 125 3.58 -14.59 23.96
CA GLY A 125 3.41 -15.88 23.29
C GLY A 125 2.92 -15.79 21.85
N THR A 126 2.52 -14.60 21.38
CA THR A 126 2.04 -14.39 20.00
C THR A 126 3.19 -14.59 19.00
N THR A 127 2.87 -15.22 17.87
CA THR A 127 3.73 -15.28 16.69
C THR A 127 3.00 -14.69 15.49
N TRP A 128 3.75 -14.13 14.54
CA TRP A 128 3.22 -13.67 13.26
C TRP A 128 3.92 -14.42 12.12
N THR A 129 3.16 -14.85 11.12
CA THR A 129 3.72 -15.46 9.90
C THR A 129 3.64 -14.45 8.76
N PHE A 130 4.76 -13.81 8.44
CA PHE A 130 4.89 -12.79 7.41
C PHE A 130 5.13 -13.38 6.03
N MET A 131 4.72 -12.64 5.00
CA MET A 131 5.34 -12.74 3.67
C MET A 131 6.82 -12.37 3.75
N ASP A 132 7.66 -12.94 2.88
CA ASP A 132 9.10 -12.64 2.82
C ASP A 132 9.42 -11.22 2.27
N ARG A 133 8.43 -10.54 1.67
CA ARG A 133 8.58 -9.24 1.00
C ARG A 133 7.37 -8.34 1.20
N ASN A 134 7.56 -7.06 0.89
CA ASN A 134 6.51 -6.05 0.91
C ASN A 134 5.46 -6.33 -0.19
N LEU A 135 4.21 -5.91 0.02
CA LEU A 135 3.16 -6.04 -0.99
C LEU A 135 3.58 -5.41 -2.32
N GLY A 136 3.40 -6.13 -3.43
CA GLY A 136 3.75 -5.68 -4.77
C GLY A 136 5.25 -5.71 -5.10
N ALA A 137 6.11 -6.15 -4.19
CA ALA A 137 7.54 -6.28 -4.46
C ALA A 137 7.83 -7.44 -5.42
N MET A 138 8.74 -7.23 -6.38
CA MET A 138 9.10 -8.27 -7.34
C MET A 138 10.14 -9.26 -6.79
N SER A 139 10.84 -8.90 -5.71
CA SER A 139 11.88 -9.74 -5.12
C SER A 139 12.03 -9.53 -3.61
N ALA A 140 12.55 -10.54 -2.92
CA ALA A 140 13.06 -10.45 -1.55
C ALA A 140 14.61 -10.48 -1.50
N THR A 141 15.27 -10.57 -2.66
CA THR A 141 16.73 -10.64 -2.76
C THR A 141 17.31 -9.22 -2.77
N PRO A 142 18.17 -8.84 -1.79
CA PRO A 142 18.69 -7.48 -1.67
C PRO A 142 19.33 -6.94 -2.96
N ALA A 143 20.08 -7.79 -3.67
CA ALA A 143 20.78 -7.42 -4.91
C ALA A 143 19.85 -7.01 -6.07
N ASP A 144 18.53 -7.25 -5.97
CA ASP A 144 17.55 -6.81 -6.97
C ASP A 144 17.12 -5.34 -6.79
N GLY A 145 17.66 -4.65 -5.78
CA GLY A 145 17.51 -3.20 -5.60
C GLY A 145 16.05 -2.76 -5.45
N PHE A 146 15.63 -1.76 -6.23
CA PHE A 146 14.27 -1.18 -6.19
C PHE A 146 13.15 -2.21 -6.42
N ARG A 147 13.44 -3.34 -7.08
CA ARG A 147 12.48 -4.45 -7.24
C ARG A 147 12.04 -5.05 -5.91
N THR A 148 12.75 -4.77 -4.81
CA THR A 148 12.39 -5.22 -3.46
C THR A 148 11.45 -4.27 -2.73
N HIS A 149 11.22 -3.04 -3.23
CA HIS A 149 10.49 -1.99 -2.50
C HIS A 149 8.97 -2.25 -2.47
N GLY A 150 8.41 -2.66 -3.61
CA GLY A 150 6.97 -2.92 -3.77
C GLY A 150 6.14 -1.64 -3.80
N MET A 151 5.00 -1.67 -3.12
CA MET A 151 4.03 -0.60 -3.07
C MET A 151 4.02 0.09 -1.69
N VAL A 152 3.59 1.36 -1.68
CA VAL A 152 3.29 2.14 -0.48
C VAL A 152 1.81 2.51 -0.44
N TYR A 153 1.30 2.68 0.78
CA TYR A 153 -0.12 2.90 1.06
C TYR A 153 -0.27 4.04 2.06
N GLN A 154 -1.31 4.87 1.89
CA GLN A 154 -1.80 5.70 2.97
C GLN A 154 -2.51 4.80 3.99
N TRP A 155 -2.35 5.08 5.28
CA TRP A 155 -2.82 4.17 6.32
C TRP A 155 -4.34 3.98 6.22
N GLY A 156 -4.80 2.72 6.27
CA GLY A 156 -6.23 2.39 6.15
C GLY A 156 -6.78 2.37 4.71
N ARG A 157 -5.96 2.59 3.69
CA ARG A 157 -6.38 2.59 2.28
C ARG A 157 -6.00 1.29 1.56
N LYS A 158 -6.88 0.79 0.69
CA LYS A 158 -6.62 -0.40 -0.14
C LYS A 158 -5.76 -0.16 -1.38
N ASP A 159 -5.72 1.08 -1.89
CA ASP A 159 -5.14 1.38 -3.19
C ASP A 159 -3.63 1.60 -3.09
N PRO A 160 -2.82 0.87 -3.87
CA PRO A 160 -1.37 1.00 -3.84
C PRO A 160 -0.88 2.20 -4.64
N PHE A 161 0.26 2.73 -4.21
CA PHE A 161 1.13 3.60 -5.00
C PHE A 161 2.49 2.93 -5.16
N PRO A 162 3.16 3.04 -6.32
CA PRO A 162 4.55 2.63 -6.43
C PRO A 162 5.42 3.32 -5.38
N ALA A 163 6.24 2.52 -4.69
CA ALA A 163 7.33 3.04 -3.89
C ALA A 163 8.34 3.78 -4.78
N PRO A 164 9.18 4.66 -4.20
CA PRO A 164 10.30 5.27 -4.92
C PRO A 164 11.14 4.23 -5.67
N ASN A 165 11.34 4.47 -6.98
CA ASN A 165 12.12 3.63 -7.90
C ASN A 165 13.42 4.33 -8.35
N GLY A 166 13.86 5.31 -7.57
CA GLY A 166 15.07 6.09 -7.79
C GLY A 166 15.33 7.04 -6.61
N PRO A 167 16.54 7.58 -6.48
CA PRO A 167 16.84 8.66 -5.53
C PRO A 167 15.89 9.84 -5.74
N THR A 168 15.42 10.43 -4.64
CA THR A 168 14.59 11.63 -4.69
C THR A 168 15.14 12.74 -3.81
N GLN A 169 14.86 13.98 -4.21
CA GLN A 169 15.12 15.17 -3.41
C GLN A 169 13.98 16.16 -3.57
N MET A 170 13.56 16.73 -2.45
CA MET A 170 12.52 17.75 -2.39
C MET A 170 13.05 19.03 -1.78
N ASP A 171 12.50 20.17 -2.20
CA ASP A 171 12.68 21.44 -1.50
C ASP A 171 11.78 21.52 -0.26
N GLU A 172 11.88 22.64 0.47
CA GLU A 172 11.05 22.91 1.65
C GLU A 172 9.54 23.00 1.34
N ASN A 173 9.18 23.17 0.06
CA ASN A 173 7.80 23.21 -0.41
C ASN A 173 7.36 21.86 -1.02
N TYR A 174 8.14 20.79 -0.81
CA TYR A 174 7.89 19.44 -1.30
C TYR A 174 7.86 19.28 -2.83
N ASN A 175 8.46 20.21 -3.58
CA ASN A 175 8.65 20.04 -5.02
C ASN A 175 9.94 19.28 -5.31
N TYR A 176 9.93 18.42 -6.33
CA TYR A 176 11.13 17.71 -6.74
C TYR A 176 12.23 18.67 -7.23
N ILE A 177 13.45 18.46 -6.76
CA ILE A 177 14.63 19.22 -7.15
C ILE A 177 15.36 18.51 -8.29
N ASN A 178 15.74 19.25 -9.32
CA ASN A 178 16.61 18.78 -10.42
C ASN A 178 16.14 17.50 -11.12
N GLY A 179 14.82 17.26 -11.20
CA GLY A 179 14.26 16.07 -11.85
C GLY A 179 14.52 14.75 -11.11
N MET A 180 14.95 14.80 -9.84
CA MET A 180 15.05 13.61 -8.98
C MET A 180 13.69 13.31 -8.35
N ASP A 181 12.74 12.88 -9.19
CA ASP A 181 11.39 12.52 -8.76
C ASP A 181 11.29 11.10 -8.18
N GLY A 182 12.11 10.17 -8.68
CA GLY A 182 12.08 8.74 -8.33
C GLY A 182 10.71 8.09 -8.48
N GLU A 183 9.82 8.67 -9.29
CA GLU A 183 8.49 8.10 -9.54
C GLU A 183 8.58 6.98 -10.59
N THR A 184 7.91 5.87 -10.32
CA THR A 184 7.75 4.79 -11.32
C THR A 184 6.84 5.27 -12.44
N PRO A 185 7.28 5.26 -13.71
CA PRO A 185 6.40 5.54 -14.84
C PRO A 185 5.23 4.56 -14.86
N LEU A 186 4.01 5.11 -15.00
CA LEU A 186 2.78 4.34 -15.06
C LEU A 186 2.17 4.45 -16.46
N PHE A 187 1.48 3.41 -16.90
CA PHE A 187 0.93 3.31 -18.24
C PHE A 187 -0.57 3.02 -18.23
N ASP A 188 -1.30 3.59 -19.19
CA ASP A 188 -2.65 3.15 -19.56
C ASP A 188 -2.62 1.87 -20.41
N ILE A 189 -3.80 1.43 -20.87
CA ILE A 189 -3.92 0.17 -21.63
C ILE A 189 -3.34 0.30 -23.05
N GLU A 190 -3.33 1.50 -23.62
CA GLU A 190 -2.70 1.82 -24.90
C GLU A 190 -1.17 1.95 -24.79
N GLY A 191 -0.63 1.98 -23.57
CA GLY A 191 0.80 2.11 -23.29
C GLY A 191 1.31 3.55 -23.27
N ASN A 192 0.41 4.54 -23.19
CA ASN A 192 0.80 5.93 -22.96
C ASN A 192 1.23 6.13 -21.50
N ILE A 193 2.19 7.01 -21.29
CA ILE A 193 2.64 7.39 -19.94
C ILE A 193 1.57 8.26 -19.28
N LEU A 194 1.19 7.89 -18.06
CA LEU A 194 0.25 8.63 -17.22
C LEU A 194 0.97 9.77 -16.47
N PRO A 195 0.23 10.79 -15.99
CA PRO A 195 0.78 11.83 -15.12
C PRO A 195 1.43 11.25 -13.87
N THR A 196 2.42 11.97 -13.32
CA THR A 196 3.06 11.57 -12.05
C THR A 196 2.05 11.63 -10.91
N LEU A 197 2.22 10.77 -9.90
CA LEU A 197 1.27 10.72 -8.79
C LEU A 197 1.39 11.97 -7.90
N LEU A 198 2.56 12.62 -7.83
CA LEU A 198 2.68 13.97 -7.25
C LEU A 198 1.75 14.97 -7.96
N SER A 199 1.70 14.96 -9.30
CA SER A 199 0.86 15.91 -10.05
C SER A 199 -0.64 15.65 -9.93
N LEU A 200 -1.03 14.44 -9.53
CA LEU A 200 -2.40 14.02 -9.28
C LEU A 200 -2.79 14.17 -7.80
N ALA A 201 -1.86 14.54 -6.92
CA ALA A 201 -2.14 14.66 -5.50
C ALA A 201 -3.15 15.77 -5.23
N GLU A 202 -4.07 15.49 -4.31
CA GLU A 202 -5.03 16.44 -3.79
C GLU A 202 -4.86 16.57 -2.27
N TYR A 203 -5.55 17.54 -1.67
CA TYR A 203 -5.57 17.70 -0.22
C TYR A 203 -6.91 17.27 0.37
N HIS A 204 -6.89 16.81 1.63
CA HIS A 204 -8.08 16.53 2.43
C HIS A 204 -9.02 15.51 1.74
N GLY A 205 -8.60 14.25 1.78
CA GLY A 205 -9.33 13.12 1.22
C GLY A 205 -10.55 12.73 2.06
N THR A 206 -11.34 11.83 1.48
CA THR A 206 -12.37 11.06 2.19
C THR A 206 -12.32 9.64 1.66
N ILE A 207 -12.88 8.68 2.38
CA ILE A 207 -13.01 7.31 1.88
C ILE A 207 -13.69 7.28 0.50
N ALA A 208 -14.78 8.05 0.33
CA ALA A 208 -15.50 8.13 -0.94
C ALA A 208 -14.62 8.71 -2.08
N LYS A 209 -13.87 9.79 -1.82
CA LYS A 209 -12.93 10.36 -2.79
C LYS A 209 -11.82 9.36 -3.16
N SER A 210 -11.29 8.61 -2.19
CA SER A 210 -10.23 7.63 -2.44
C SER A 210 -10.69 6.45 -3.30
N ILE A 211 -11.95 6.04 -3.17
CA ILE A 211 -12.58 5.02 -4.00
C ILE A 211 -12.82 5.55 -5.42
N ALA A 212 -13.33 6.77 -5.54
CA ALA A 212 -13.60 7.40 -6.84
C ALA A 212 -12.30 7.71 -7.61
N ASN A 213 -11.21 8.04 -6.91
CA ASN A 213 -9.92 8.38 -7.51
C ASN A 213 -8.77 7.55 -6.91
N PRO A 214 -8.61 6.27 -7.29
CA PRO A 214 -7.59 5.39 -6.72
C PRO A 214 -6.13 5.84 -6.92
N MET A 215 -5.86 6.66 -7.94
CA MET A 215 -4.54 7.21 -8.24
C MET A 215 -4.22 8.52 -7.51
N THR A 216 -5.19 9.14 -6.85
CA THR A 216 -4.98 10.42 -6.14
C THR A 216 -4.45 10.13 -4.75
N PHE A 217 -3.26 10.63 -4.45
CA PHE A 217 -2.75 10.69 -3.08
C PHE A 217 -3.38 11.89 -2.37
N TYR A 218 -3.90 11.70 -1.16
CA TYR A 218 -4.51 12.79 -0.39
C TYR A 218 -3.55 13.30 0.67
N ALA A 219 -2.89 14.41 0.40
CA ALA A 219 -1.99 15.05 1.35
C ALA A 219 -2.78 15.83 2.43
N MET A 220 -2.17 15.96 3.60
CA MET A 220 -2.61 16.91 4.62
C MET A 220 -1.82 18.23 4.49
N THR A 221 -2.40 19.34 4.93
CA THR A 221 -1.72 20.63 5.02
C THR A 221 -1.37 20.94 6.48
N TYR A 222 -0.48 21.88 6.72
CA TYR A 222 -0.13 22.30 8.08
C TYR A 222 0.25 23.77 8.13
N THR A 223 0.07 24.39 9.28
CA THR A 223 0.40 25.80 9.52
C THR A 223 1.34 25.92 10.71
N HIS A 224 2.47 26.59 10.48
CA HIS A 224 3.39 27.05 11.51
C HIS A 224 2.78 28.26 12.22
N THR A 225 2.58 28.18 13.53
CA THR A 225 1.88 29.22 14.29
C THR A 225 2.76 30.40 14.68
N GLY A 226 4.09 30.25 14.64
CA GLY A 226 5.04 31.19 15.23
C GLY A 226 5.12 31.14 16.77
N GLU A 227 4.27 30.35 17.42
CA GLU A 227 4.29 30.12 18.86
C GLU A 227 5.16 28.90 19.19
N MET A 228 5.86 28.95 20.33
CA MET A 228 6.71 27.85 20.80
C MET A 228 5.99 27.08 21.90
N ASP A 229 6.11 25.75 21.89
CA ASP A 229 5.61 24.89 22.95
C ASP A 229 6.51 24.92 24.21
N GLU A 230 6.16 24.11 25.22
CA GLU A 230 6.93 24.03 26.47
C GLU A 230 8.35 23.49 26.31
N TYR A 231 8.67 22.89 25.16
CA TYR A 231 9.99 22.35 24.80
C TYR A 231 10.78 23.28 23.87
N GLY A 232 10.19 24.41 23.47
CA GLY A 232 10.81 25.37 22.55
C GLY A 232 10.73 24.95 21.08
N GLU A 233 9.83 24.01 20.75
CA GLU A 233 9.52 23.63 19.38
C GLU A 233 8.35 24.48 18.87
N GLU A 234 8.38 24.87 17.60
CA GLU A 234 7.29 25.65 17.03
C GLU A 234 6.02 24.79 16.94
N ILE A 235 4.90 25.32 17.41
CA ILE A 235 3.61 24.66 17.34
C ILE A 235 3.17 24.63 15.88
N VAL A 236 2.96 23.41 15.37
CA VAL A 236 2.44 23.14 14.03
C VAL A 236 1.02 22.59 14.15
N ILE A 237 0.07 23.26 13.49
CA ILE A 237 -1.33 22.82 13.41
C ILE A 237 -1.54 22.09 12.09
N ASN A 238 -1.95 20.83 12.16
CA ASN A 238 -2.29 20.02 10.99
C ASN A 238 -3.71 20.36 10.50
N ASP A 239 -3.96 20.17 9.21
CA ASP A 239 -5.28 20.15 8.60
C ASP A 239 -5.39 18.92 7.65
N PRO A 240 -6.24 17.92 7.96
CA PRO A 240 -7.07 17.86 9.14
C PRO A 240 -6.23 17.80 10.41
N VAL A 241 -6.81 18.32 11.48
CA VAL A 241 -6.17 18.44 12.79
C VAL A 241 -5.74 17.08 13.36
N THR A 242 -6.36 15.99 12.89
CA THR A 242 -5.98 14.60 13.18
C THR A 242 -4.69 14.16 12.49
N GLY A 243 -4.13 14.88 11.51
CA GLY A 243 -2.99 14.42 10.72
C GLY A 243 -3.29 13.15 9.89
N ASP A 244 -4.57 12.83 9.72
CA ASP A 244 -5.05 11.79 8.83
C ASP A 244 -5.19 12.32 7.40
N TRP A 245 -5.22 11.45 6.40
CA TRP A 245 -5.54 11.86 5.03
C TRP A 245 -7.05 11.97 4.80
N THR A 246 -7.84 11.28 5.62
CA THR A 246 -9.30 11.23 5.56
C THR A 246 -9.92 12.23 6.55
N ASP A 247 -11.07 12.80 6.17
CA ASP A 247 -11.87 13.72 6.99
C ASP A 247 -12.45 13.03 8.24
N GLN A 248 -12.85 11.77 8.09
CA GLN A 248 -13.27 10.91 9.18
C GLN A 248 -12.24 9.80 9.38
N SER A 249 -11.52 9.88 10.50
CA SER A 249 -10.60 8.83 10.93
C SER A 249 -11.34 7.61 11.43
N ASP A 250 -10.83 6.43 11.07
CA ASP A 250 -11.33 5.14 11.52
C ASP A 250 -10.15 4.21 11.81
N ASP A 251 -10.02 3.78 13.06
CA ASP A 251 -8.92 2.95 13.55
C ASP A 251 -9.03 1.48 13.11
N ASP A 252 -10.17 1.08 12.54
CA ASP A 252 -10.44 -0.30 12.11
C ASP A 252 -10.31 -0.50 10.60
N LEU A 253 -9.90 0.53 9.84
CA LEU A 253 -9.70 0.44 8.40
C LEU A 253 -8.73 -0.67 8.02
N TRP A 254 -7.76 -1.04 8.87
CA TRP A 254 -6.90 -2.23 8.70
C TRP A 254 -6.98 -3.20 9.89
N GLY A 255 -8.13 -3.25 10.56
CA GLY A 255 -8.36 -4.19 11.66
C GLY A 255 -7.74 -3.78 13.00
N GLY A 256 -7.40 -2.50 13.20
CA GLY A 256 -6.74 -2.02 14.41
C GLY A 256 -7.55 -2.18 15.69
N GLU A 257 -8.88 -2.28 15.59
CA GLU A 257 -9.80 -2.52 16.71
C GLU A 257 -10.31 -3.96 16.71
N SER A 258 -10.77 -4.44 15.55
CA SER A 258 -11.42 -5.74 15.40
C SER A 258 -10.42 -6.90 15.35
N GLY A 259 -9.17 -6.63 14.99
CA GLY A 259 -8.16 -7.62 14.68
C GLY A 259 -8.38 -8.36 13.35
N LYS A 260 -9.38 -7.95 12.55
CA LYS A 260 -9.84 -8.67 11.36
C LYS A 260 -9.43 -7.98 10.07
N LYS A 261 -9.31 -8.77 9.00
CA LYS A 261 -9.17 -8.26 7.63
C LYS A 261 -10.43 -7.48 7.25
N SER A 262 -10.31 -6.16 7.14
CA SER A 262 -11.43 -5.27 6.80
C SER A 262 -11.66 -5.24 5.28
N ILE A 263 -12.69 -4.55 4.80
CA ILE A 263 -12.88 -4.31 3.36
C ILE A 263 -11.79 -3.43 2.72
N TYR A 264 -10.97 -2.72 3.50
CA TYR A 264 -9.91 -1.82 3.02
C TYR A 264 -8.50 -2.40 3.17
N ASP A 265 -8.38 -3.59 3.74
CA ASP A 265 -7.11 -4.31 3.82
C ASP A 265 -6.56 -4.60 2.41
N PRO A 266 -5.35 -4.16 2.05
CA PRO A 266 -4.77 -4.30 0.71
C PRO A 266 -4.19 -5.70 0.43
N CYS A 267 -4.28 -6.65 1.36
CA CYS A 267 -3.58 -7.93 1.23
C CYS A 267 -4.36 -8.96 0.38
N PRO A 268 -3.63 -9.88 -0.29
CA PRO A 268 -4.24 -10.94 -1.08
C PRO A 268 -4.93 -12.01 -0.22
N PRO A 269 -5.67 -12.95 -0.84
CA PRO A 269 -6.30 -14.07 -0.14
C PRO A 269 -5.36 -14.81 0.83
N GLY A 270 -5.84 -15.09 2.04
CA GLY A 270 -5.09 -15.75 3.12
C GLY A 270 -4.08 -14.87 3.84
N TRP A 271 -4.01 -13.58 3.52
CA TRP A 271 -3.11 -12.61 4.14
C TRP A 271 -3.84 -11.33 4.52
N LYS A 272 -3.34 -10.64 5.54
CA LYS A 272 -3.85 -9.36 6.03
C LYS A 272 -2.74 -8.43 6.52
N VAL A 273 -3.07 -7.16 6.70
CA VAL A 273 -2.20 -6.20 7.38
C VAL A 273 -2.00 -6.68 8.81
N PRO A 274 -0.74 -6.74 9.30
CA PRO A 274 -0.50 -7.16 10.67
C PRO A 274 -1.07 -6.15 11.67
N VAL A 275 -1.46 -6.62 12.83
CA VAL A 275 -1.87 -5.79 13.98
C VAL A 275 -1.17 -6.32 15.23
N SER A 276 -0.98 -5.44 16.20
CA SER A 276 -0.52 -5.79 17.53
C SER A 276 -1.49 -6.77 18.18
N ASP A 277 -0.96 -7.60 19.07
CA ASP A 277 -1.79 -8.54 19.79
C ASP A 277 -2.62 -7.87 20.89
N ALA A 278 -3.45 -8.67 21.57
CA ALA A 278 -4.32 -8.18 22.65
C ALA A 278 -3.56 -7.59 23.85
N SER A 279 -2.25 -7.86 23.99
CA SER A 279 -1.38 -7.27 25.02
C SER A 279 -0.68 -6.00 24.54
N GLY A 280 -0.93 -5.58 23.29
CA GLY A 280 -0.30 -4.43 22.65
C GLY A 280 1.12 -4.70 22.15
N VAL A 281 1.54 -5.97 22.03
CA VAL A 281 2.84 -6.29 21.45
C VAL A 281 2.75 -6.16 19.94
N THR A 282 3.65 -5.36 19.37
CA THR A 282 3.74 -5.10 17.93
C THR A 282 4.18 -6.35 17.15
N PRO A 283 3.69 -6.52 15.90
CA PRO A 283 4.12 -7.59 15.00
C PRO A 283 5.62 -7.57 14.66
N TYR A 284 6.30 -6.44 14.89
CA TYR A 284 7.73 -6.27 14.63
C TYR A 284 8.60 -6.33 15.89
N ASP A 285 8.06 -6.77 17.04
CA ASP A 285 8.85 -6.79 18.30
C ASP A 285 10.11 -7.64 18.16
N TRP A 286 10.07 -8.70 17.36
CA TRP A 286 11.23 -9.57 17.11
C TRP A 286 12.43 -8.84 16.46
N MET A 287 12.22 -7.69 15.80
CA MET A 287 13.30 -6.94 15.16
C MET A 287 14.05 -6.07 16.18
N LYS A 288 15.34 -6.34 16.37
CA LYS A 288 16.18 -5.70 17.39
C LYS A 288 17.43 -5.10 16.75
N PHE A 289 17.76 -3.86 17.11
CA PHE A 289 18.94 -3.14 16.59
C PHE A 289 20.24 -3.96 16.69
N ALA A 290 20.45 -4.68 17.79
CA ALA A 290 21.68 -5.44 18.01
C ALA A 290 21.80 -6.70 17.13
N SER A 291 20.68 -7.20 16.58
CA SER A 291 20.63 -8.42 15.75
C SER A 291 20.54 -8.11 14.26
N MET A 292 20.20 -6.88 13.90
CA MET A 292 20.04 -6.45 12.53
C MET A 292 21.38 -6.09 11.88
N THR A 293 21.59 -6.56 10.65
CA THR A 293 22.71 -6.16 9.79
C THR A 293 22.21 -5.18 8.73
N TRP A 294 22.90 -4.05 8.57
CA TRP A 294 22.60 -3.10 7.50
C TRP A 294 23.40 -3.43 6.24
N ASP A 295 22.73 -3.55 5.11
CA ASP A 295 23.35 -3.67 3.79
C ASP A 295 23.50 -2.28 3.17
N ASN A 296 24.73 -1.76 3.14
CA ASN A 296 25.03 -0.45 2.54
C ASN A 296 24.89 -0.44 1.01
N THR A 297 25.12 -1.58 0.36
CA THR A 297 25.08 -1.67 -1.11
C THR A 297 23.65 -1.61 -1.61
N ASN A 298 22.76 -2.37 -0.94
CA ASN A 298 21.38 -2.52 -1.36
C ASN A 298 20.41 -1.66 -0.53
N MET A 299 20.91 -0.92 0.45
CA MET A 299 20.17 0.03 1.28
C MET A 299 18.97 -0.61 1.99
N GLY A 300 19.27 -1.38 3.04
CA GLY A 300 18.23 -1.99 3.85
C GLY A 300 18.78 -2.86 4.97
N ALA A 301 17.85 -3.52 5.65
CA ALA A 301 18.10 -4.28 6.86
C ALA A 301 17.91 -5.77 6.63
N ILE A 302 18.81 -6.59 7.17
CA ILE A 302 18.68 -8.04 7.23
C ILE A 302 18.63 -8.46 8.70
N GLN A 303 17.61 -9.22 9.08
CA GLN A 303 17.56 -9.91 10.36
C GLN A 303 16.89 -11.28 10.20
N ASP A 304 17.46 -12.33 10.80
CA ASP A 304 16.91 -13.70 10.76
C ASP A 304 16.61 -14.21 9.34
N GLY A 305 17.47 -13.84 8.39
CA GLY A 305 17.33 -14.17 6.96
C GLY A 305 16.27 -13.37 6.22
N GLN A 306 15.59 -12.42 6.88
CA GLN A 306 14.55 -11.58 6.28
C GLN A 306 15.13 -10.26 5.79
N TRP A 307 14.79 -9.88 4.56
CA TRP A 307 15.17 -8.60 3.95
C TRP A 307 14.10 -7.54 4.17
N PHE A 308 14.51 -6.35 4.63
CA PHE A 308 13.67 -5.16 4.76
C PHE A 308 14.32 -4.01 4.00
N PRO A 309 13.84 -3.67 2.79
CA PRO A 309 14.42 -2.60 2.00
C PRO A 309 14.08 -1.24 2.58
N ALA A 310 15.05 -0.33 2.55
CA ALA A 310 14.82 1.08 2.86
C ALA A 310 14.07 1.74 1.69
N CYS A 311 12.75 1.55 1.64
CA CYS A 311 11.95 1.87 0.46
C CYS A 311 11.73 3.37 0.23
N GLY A 312 12.12 4.23 1.19
CA GLY A 312 11.61 5.59 1.28
C GLY A 312 10.11 5.59 1.58
N THR A 313 9.45 6.70 1.24
CA THR A 313 8.01 6.92 1.48
C THR A 313 7.40 7.79 0.39
N ARG A 314 6.09 8.04 0.47
CA ARG A 314 5.44 9.21 -0.14
C ARG A 314 5.05 10.20 0.95
N ALA A 315 5.51 11.45 0.81
CA ALA A 315 5.43 12.47 1.84
C ALA A 315 3.97 12.86 2.15
N TYR A 316 3.60 12.90 3.43
CA TYR A 316 2.25 13.19 3.91
C TYR A 316 1.70 14.54 3.46
N ALA A 317 2.58 15.50 3.13
CA ALA A 317 2.21 16.87 2.79
C ALA A 317 2.14 17.16 1.28
N SER A 318 2.54 16.21 0.44
CA SER A 318 2.55 16.42 -1.02
C SER A 318 2.21 15.18 -1.86
N GLY A 319 2.42 13.98 -1.33
CA GLY A 319 2.31 12.73 -2.08
C GLY A 319 3.51 12.38 -2.95
N GLY A 320 4.53 13.24 -2.99
CA GLY A 320 5.76 12.96 -3.72
C GLY A 320 6.62 11.91 -3.03
N CYS A 321 7.49 11.23 -3.79
CA CYS A 321 8.43 10.24 -3.29
C CYS A 321 9.56 10.87 -2.46
N ASP A 322 9.83 10.35 -1.26
CA ASP A 322 10.97 10.71 -0.42
C ASP A 322 11.87 9.48 -0.18
N PHE A 323 13.00 9.45 -0.88
CA PHE A 323 14.04 8.44 -0.79
C PHE A 323 15.42 9.08 -0.96
N GLN A 324 16.01 9.49 0.17
CA GLN A 324 17.34 10.07 0.21
C GLN A 324 18.42 8.99 0.23
N GLN A 325 19.07 8.72 -0.90
CA GLN A 325 20.03 7.60 -1.02
C GLN A 325 21.16 7.63 0.04
N ALA A 326 21.68 8.81 0.37
CA ALA A 326 22.74 8.97 1.38
C ALA A 326 22.26 8.64 2.82
N ASN A 327 20.96 8.74 3.07
CA ASN A 327 20.31 8.49 4.36
C ASN A 327 19.10 7.58 4.17
N ALA A 328 19.26 6.51 3.38
CA ALA A 328 18.16 5.65 2.99
C ALA A 328 17.42 5.11 4.22
N TYR A 329 16.11 5.25 4.21
CA TYR A 329 15.23 4.81 5.28
C TYR A 329 14.00 4.10 4.71
N GLY A 330 13.28 3.37 5.55
CA GLY A 330 12.04 2.70 5.17
C GLY A 330 11.07 2.66 6.32
N GLY A 331 9.79 2.87 6.01
CA GLY A 331 8.70 2.68 6.95
C GLY A 331 7.79 1.55 6.51
N MET A 332 7.29 0.78 7.47
CA MET A 332 6.35 -0.31 7.25
C MET A 332 5.16 -0.17 8.18
N TRP A 333 4.03 0.16 7.58
CA TRP A 333 2.76 0.24 8.27
C TRP A 333 2.34 -1.12 8.83
N PHE A 334 1.64 -1.05 9.95
CA PHE A 334 0.77 -2.10 10.43
C PHE A 334 -0.53 -1.47 10.96
N GLY A 335 -1.60 -2.27 11.00
CA GLY A 335 -2.98 -1.79 11.20
C GLY A 335 -3.29 -1.34 12.62
N THR A 336 -2.31 -1.31 13.53
CA THR A 336 -2.54 -0.80 14.89
C THR A 336 -2.52 0.71 14.90
N LYS A 337 -3.58 1.29 15.46
CA LYS A 337 -3.63 2.71 15.73
C LYS A 337 -2.47 3.17 16.62
N GLY A 338 -1.92 4.33 16.31
CA GLY A 338 -1.10 5.07 17.25
C GLY A 338 -1.94 5.50 18.44
N LYS A 339 -1.38 5.40 19.65
CA LYS A 339 -1.97 6.04 20.83
C LYS A 339 -1.98 7.55 20.60
N ALA A 340 -3.14 8.15 20.38
CA ALA A 340 -3.30 9.59 20.43
C ALA A 340 -2.88 10.13 21.80
N ALA A 341 -2.60 11.43 21.93
CA ALA A 341 -2.28 11.99 23.23
C ALA A 341 -3.41 11.70 24.24
N SER A 342 -3.07 11.65 25.54
CA SER A 342 -4.06 11.45 26.60
C SER A 342 -5.15 12.51 26.62
N ASP A 343 -4.86 13.68 26.05
CA ASP A 343 -5.82 14.75 25.85
C ASP A 343 -5.99 15.04 24.35
N LEU A 344 -7.01 14.43 23.75
CA LEU A 344 -7.38 14.65 22.36
C LEU A 344 -7.90 16.06 22.09
N SER A 345 -8.29 16.82 23.13
CA SER A 345 -8.71 18.21 22.98
C SER A 345 -7.53 19.18 22.81
N LEU A 346 -6.37 18.83 23.41
CA LEU A 346 -5.12 19.58 23.23
C LEU A 346 -4.25 19.05 22.07
N TYR A 347 -4.24 17.74 21.83
CA TYR A 347 -3.40 17.10 20.80
C TYR A 347 -4.21 16.09 19.98
N PRO A 348 -5.12 16.61 19.14
CA PRO A 348 -6.04 15.82 18.33
C PRO A 348 -5.36 14.97 17.23
N THR A 349 -4.06 15.14 16.98
CA THR A 349 -3.33 14.37 15.98
C THR A 349 -3.38 12.86 16.28
N LEU A 350 -3.93 12.11 15.34
CA LEU A 350 -3.88 10.68 15.25
C LEU A 350 -2.62 10.24 14.50
N TYR A 351 -2.07 9.12 14.94
CA TYR A 351 -0.92 8.50 14.30
C TYR A 351 -1.27 7.07 13.90
N GLY A 352 -0.64 6.57 12.83
CA GLY A 352 -0.49 5.14 12.60
C GLY A 352 0.75 4.63 13.34
N GLN A 353 0.77 3.35 13.69
CA GLN A 353 2.03 2.71 14.10
C GLN A 353 2.72 2.05 12.92
N TYR A 354 4.04 2.20 12.88
CA TYR A 354 4.87 1.61 11.84
C TYR A 354 6.21 1.17 12.40
N MET A 355 6.82 0.20 11.73
CA MET A 355 8.23 -0.12 11.94
C MET A 355 9.08 0.77 11.02
N PHE A 356 10.20 1.28 11.54
CA PHE A 356 11.12 2.13 10.81
C PHE A 356 12.52 1.52 10.74
N ILE A 357 13.20 1.71 9.61
CA ILE A 357 14.59 1.26 9.39
C ILE A 357 15.44 2.38 8.80
N ILE A 358 16.69 2.53 9.28
CA ILE A 358 17.70 3.48 8.75
C ILE A 358 19.10 3.05 9.20
N ASN A 359 20.13 3.41 8.44
CA ASN A 359 21.52 3.17 8.82
C ASN A 359 21.95 4.02 10.04
N GLY A 360 22.73 3.44 10.96
CA GLY A 360 23.48 4.18 11.97
C GLY A 360 22.67 4.88 13.07
N LYS A 361 21.32 4.86 13.04
CA LYS A 361 20.47 5.39 14.12
C LYS A 361 19.71 4.27 14.83
N ARG A 362 19.54 4.38 16.15
CA ARG A 362 18.79 3.44 17.01
C ARG A 362 17.27 3.53 16.81
N THR A 363 16.78 3.35 15.60
CA THR A 363 15.34 3.50 15.32
C THR A 363 14.66 2.22 14.86
N PHE A 364 15.20 1.05 15.20
CA PHE A 364 14.47 -0.23 15.10
C PHE A 364 13.57 -0.41 16.33
N LYS A 365 12.46 0.33 16.31
CA LYS A 365 11.29 0.22 17.20
C LYS A 365 10.08 0.76 16.43
N VAL A 366 8.89 0.51 16.97
CA VAL A 366 7.66 1.11 16.47
C VAL A 366 7.69 2.61 16.71
N ASN A 367 7.47 3.37 15.64
CA ASN A 367 7.31 4.82 15.68
C ASN A 367 5.85 5.20 15.35
N LYS A 368 5.57 6.50 15.47
CA LYS A 368 4.28 7.11 15.13
C LYS A 368 4.49 8.10 13.99
N ASP A 369 3.70 7.97 12.94
CA ASP A 369 3.70 8.94 11.83
C ASP A 369 2.25 9.23 11.42
N LYS A 370 2.08 10.36 10.75
CA LYS A 370 0.80 10.81 10.21
C LYS A 370 0.26 9.72 9.29
N ARG A 371 -1.02 9.38 9.44
CA ARG A 371 -1.67 8.35 8.63
C ARG A 371 -1.71 8.71 7.15
N SER A 372 -1.54 10.00 6.85
CA SER A 372 -1.38 10.49 5.49
C SER A 372 -0.07 10.09 4.82
N GLN A 373 0.97 9.66 5.55
CA GLN A 373 2.23 9.20 4.95
C GLN A 373 2.03 7.92 4.14
N GLY A 374 2.60 7.86 2.93
CA GLY A 374 2.66 6.64 2.13
C GLY A 374 3.82 5.77 2.58
N MET A 375 3.55 4.61 3.17
CA MET A 375 4.59 3.65 3.58
C MET A 375 4.25 2.23 3.16
N SER A 376 5.27 1.36 3.13
CA SER A 376 5.09 -0.03 2.70
C SER A 376 4.24 -0.84 3.69
N VAL A 377 3.66 -1.94 3.20
CA VAL A 377 2.97 -2.94 4.02
C VAL A 377 3.62 -4.29 3.76
N ARG A 378 3.84 -5.07 4.83
CA ARG A 378 4.23 -6.48 4.74
C ARG A 378 3.19 -7.34 5.44
N ALA A 379 2.48 -8.13 4.65
CA ALA A 379 1.34 -8.88 5.13
C ALA A 379 1.74 -10.03 6.06
N VAL A 380 0.82 -10.39 6.95
CA VAL A 380 0.86 -11.63 7.75
C VAL A 380 -0.27 -12.55 7.35
N ARG A 381 -0.13 -13.84 7.62
CA ARG A 381 -1.17 -14.82 7.38
C ARG A 381 -2.44 -14.44 8.14
N ASP A 382 -3.58 -14.50 7.45
CA ASP A 382 -4.89 -14.37 8.08
C ASP A 382 -5.28 -15.73 8.67
N ILE A 383 -5.53 -15.79 9.97
CA ILE A 383 -5.69 -17.04 10.76
C ILE A 383 -7.10 -17.11 11.32
#